data_AF-A0A3D3TSX2-F1
#
_entry.id   AF-A0A3D3TSX2-F1
#
_cell.length_a   1.000
_cell.length_b   1.000
_cell.length_c   1.000
_cell.angle_alpha   90.00
_cell.angle_beta   90.00
_cell.angle_gamma   90.00
#
_symmetry.space_group_name_H-M   'P 1'
#
loop_
_entity.id
_entity.type
_entity.pdbx_description
1 polymer ?
#
loop_
_entity_poly.entity_id
_entity_poly.type
_entity_poly.pdbx_seq_one_letter_code
_entity_poly.pdbx_strand_id
1 'polypeptide(L)'
;MGFKDKLSQSYSNAFINRYGDRITQVQGRALSVKTEEKSFLGILNTIIVTIVVKQDSARTIATCVYKKKRWFKKPEFIPVSQGHSLLIQGLKPDYSKKKKKKKKVKDYISIMNVMNLTNKRDLVPVEGGQKKIQRVRQDRRFK
;
A
#
# COMPACT_ATOMS: atom_id res chain seq x y z
N MET A 1 -15.98 -27.23 -5.88
CA MET A 1 -14.87 -26.28 -5.64
C MET A 1 -13.58 -26.97 -6.04
N GLY A 2 -12.91 -26.48 -7.09
CA GLY A 2 -11.69 -27.09 -7.60
C GLY A 2 -10.52 -26.96 -6.62
N PHE A 3 -9.48 -27.77 -6.81
CA PHE A 3 -8.23 -27.69 -6.02
C PHE A 3 -7.61 -26.28 -6.05
N LYS A 4 -7.73 -25.57 -7.18
CA LYS A 4 -7.29 -24.18 -7.35
C LYS A 4 -8.07 -23.21 -6.45
N ASP A 5 -9.38 -23.40 -6.33
CA ASP A 5 -10.25 -22.56 -5.49
C ASP A 5 -9.94 -22.76 -4.01
N LYS A 6 -9.73 -24.01 -3.58
CA LYS A 6 -9.36 -24.34 -2.19
C LYS A 6 -8.02 -23.72 -1.81
N LEU A 7 -7.01 -23.81 -2.68
CA LEU A 7 -5.71 -23.17 -2.44
C LEU A 7 -5.85 -21.65 -2.35
N SER A 8 -6.52 -21.01 -3.30
CA SER A 8 -6.75 -19.56 -3.31
C SER A 8 -7.48 -19.08 -2.04
N GLN A 9 -8.52 -19.80 -1.62
CA GLN A 9 -9.26 -19.51 -0.39
C GLN A 9 -8.38 -19.68 0.85
N SER A 10 -7.56 -20.74 0.94
CA SER A 10 -6.63 -20.93 2.05
C SER A 10 -5.60 -19.81 2.15
N TYR A 11 -5.02 -19.38 1.03
CA TYR A 11 -4.09 -18.23 1.00
C TYR A 11 -4.77 -16.93 1.40
N SER A 12 -5.98 -16.67 0.91
CA SER A 12 -6.75 -15.47 1.23
C SER A 12 -7.14 -15.43 2.71
N ASN A 13 -7.65 -16.54 3.25
CA ASN A 13 -8.03 -16.66 4.66
C ASN A 13 -6.81 -16.53 5.58
N ALA A 14 -5.69 -17.15 5.23
CA ALA A 14 -4.45 -16.97 5.98
C ALA A 14 -3.93 -15.53 5.94
N PHE A 15 -4.14 -14.82 4.83
CA PHE A 15 -3.78 -13.41 4.69
C PHE A 15 -4.67 -12.51 5.56
N ILE A 16 -5.98 -12.72 5.51
CA ILE A 16 -6.96 -11.99 6.34
C ILE A 16 -6.71 -12.28 7.82
N ASN A 17 -6.46 -13.53 8.22
CA ASN A 17 -6.21 -13.87 9.61
C ASN A 17 -4.91 -13.26 10.15
N ARG A 18 -3.89 -13.07 9.32
CA ARG A 18 -2.59 -12.50 9.74
C ARG A 18 -2.57 -10.98 9.72
N TYR A 19 -3.33 -10.36 8.83
CA TYR A 19 -3.21 -8.94 8.51
C TYR A 19 -4.52 -8.15 8.64
N GLY A 20 -5.67 -8.81 8.86
CA GLY A 20 -7.01 -8.23 8.87
C GLY A 20 -7.10 -6.94 9.68
N ASP A 21 -6.72 -6.98 10.95
CA ASP A 21 -6.77 -5.82 11.86
C ASP A 21 -5.81 -4.68 11.49
N ARG A 22 -4.85 -4.97 10.62
CA ARG A 22 -3.77 -4.05 10.24
C ARG A 22 -3.89 -3.56 8.80
N ILE A 23 -4.77 -4.15 7.99
CA ILE A 23 -5.05 -3.67 6.64
C ILE A 23 -5.74 -2.32 6.74
N THR A 24 -5.16 -1.33 6.07
CA THR A 24 -5.72 0.02 6.01
C THR A 24 -5.64 0.57 4.61
N GLN A 25 -6.66 1.32 4.26
CA GLN A 25 -6.74 2.07 3.01
C GLN A 25 -6.67 3.56 3.31
N VAL A 26 -5.78 4.27 2.63
CA VAL A 26 -5.64 5.72 2.70
C VAL A 26 -5.88 6.28 1.31
N GLN A 27 -6.81 7.23 1.22
CA GLN A 27 -7.09 7.96 -0.01
C GLN A 27 -6.78 9.44 0.19
N GLY A 28 -6.02 10.03 -0.72
CA GLY A 28 -5.69 11.44 -0.62
C GLY A 28 -4.69 11.94 -1.65
N ARG A 29 -4.17 13.14 -1.42
CA ARG A 29 -3.18 13.78 -2.29
C ARG A 29 -1.76 13.58 -1.78
N ALA A 30 -0.84 13.27 -2.69
CA ALA A 30 0.59 13.19 -2.38
C ALA A 30 1.15 14.60 -2.09
N LEU A 31 1.66 14.81 -0.89
CA LEU A 31 2.37 16.04 -0.51
C LEU A 31 3.85 15.98 -0.89
N SER A 32 4.49 14.84 -0.65
CA SER A 32 5.89 14.63 -0.99
C SER A 32 6.13 13.18 -1.37
N VAL A 33 6.99 12.98 -2.36
CA VAL A 33 7.40 11.65 -2.84
C VAL A 33 8.92 11.61 -2.83
N LYS A 34 9.49 10.63 -2.15
CA LYS A 34 10.92 10.37 -2.15
C LYS A 34 11.16 8.94 -2.60
N THR A 35 11.91 8.78 -3.68
CA THR A 35 12.29 7.48 -4.23
C THR A 35 13.79 7.26 -3.97
N GLU A 36 14.12 6.14 -3.31
CA GLU A 36 15.48 5.71 -3.06
C GLU A 36 15.70 4.33 -3.67
N GLU A 37 16.69 4.22 -4.54
CA GLU A 37 17.13 2.95 -5.11
C GLU A 37 18.45 2.55 -4.48
N LYS A 38 18.55 1.29 -4.05
CA LYS A 38 19.78 0.70 -3.54
C LYS A 38 20.06 -0.59 -4.28
N SER A 39 21.27 -0.71 -4.81
CA SER A 39 21.78 -1.96 -5.35
C SER A 39 22.89 -2.49 -4.46
N PHE A 40 22.83 -3.76 -4.09
CA PHE A 40 23.88 -4.44 -3.32
C PHE A 40 24.45 -5.58 -4.18
N LEU A 41 25.77 -5.51 -4.43
CA LEU A 41 26.54 -6.42 -5.30
C LEU A 41 25.96 -6.58 -6.74
N GLY A 42 25.20 -5.61 -7.25
CA GLY A 42 24.58 -5.67 -8.59
C GLY A 42 23.44 -6.70 -8.74
N ILE A 43 23.25 -7.56 -7.75
CA ILE A 43 22.34 -8.70 -7.80
C ILE A 43 21.06 -8.43 -6.99
N LEU A 44 21.19 -7.69 -5.90
CA LEU A 44 20.10 -7.40 -4.97
C LEU A 44 19.66 -5.95 -5.12
N ASN A 45 18.59 -5.75 -5.87
CA ASN A 45 18.01 -4.42 -6.08
C ASN A 45 16.86 -4.19 -5.10
N THR A 46 16.93 -3.08 -4.37
CA THR A 46 15.93 -2.64 -3.40
C THR A 46 15.45 -1.26 -3.79
N ILE A 47 14.13 -1.11 -3.93
CA ILE A 47 13.49 0.21 -4.04
C ILE A 47 12.76 0.52 -2.74
N ILE A 48 12.94 1.76 -2.29
CA ILE A 48 12.27 2.31 -1.13
C ILE A 48 11.59 3.60 -1.59
N VAL A 49 10.26 3.63 -1.53
CA VAL A 49 9.49 4.83 -1.87
C VAL A 49 8.77 5.30 -0.63
N THR A 50 9.02 6.54 -0.23
CA THR A 50 8.33 7.20 0.88
C THR A 50 7.38 8.24 0.31
N ILE A 51 6.10 8.10 0.61
CA ILE A 51 5.03 8.98 0.15
C ILE A 51 4.36 9.56 1.39
N VAL A 52 4.28 10.88 1.47
CA VAL A 52 3.47 11.57 2.48
C VAL A 52 2.16 11.96 1.84
N VAL A 53 1.05 11.48 2.39
CA VAL A 53 -0.29 11.68 1.84
C VAL A 53 -1.13 12.49 2.82
N LYS A 54 -1.77 13.54 2.32
CA LYS A 54 -2.86 14.23 3.02
C LYS A 54 -4.17 13.55 2.65
N GLN A 55 -4.89 13.05 3.64
CA GLN A 55 -6.15 12.36 3.40
C GLN A 55 -7.21 13.35 2.88
N ASP A 56 -8.07 12.94 1.94
CA ASP A 56 -9.12 13.83 1.42
C ASP A 56 -10.28 13.96 2.43
N SER A 57 -10.60 12.87 3.13
CA SER A 57 -11.71 12.82 4.10
C SER A 57 -11.38 13.47 5.45
N ALA A 58 -10.09 13.66 5.76
CA ALA A 58 -9.63 14.12 7.07
C ALA A 58 -8.38 14.98 6.94
N ARG A 59 -8.14 15.91 7.89
CA ARG A 59 -6.92 16.75 7.90
C ARG A 59 -5.64 15.98 8.30
N THR A 60 -5.73 14.65 8.37
CA THR A 60 -4.64 13.76 8.78
C THR A 60 -3.59 13.62 7.67
N ILE A 61 -2.33 13.55 8.11
CA ILE A 61 -1.18 13.30 7.25
C ILE A 61 -0.68 11.90 7.57
N ALA A 62 -0.63 11.03 6.56
CA ALA A 62 -0.13 9.68 6.68
C ALA A 62 1.21 9.55 5.95
N THR A 63 2.20 8.96 6.62
CA THR A 63 3.46 8.57 5.96
C THR A 63 3.33 7.12 5.51
N CYS A 64 3.52 6.89 4.22
CA CYS A 64 3.42 5.58 3.60
C CYS A 64 4.78 5.20 3.01
N VAL A 65 5.23 3.97 3.26
CA VAL A 65 6.53 3.48 2.78
C VAL A 65 6.33 2.19 2.00
N TYR A 66 6.78 2.18 0.76
CA TYR A 66 6.94 0.99 -0.06
C TYR A 66 8.38 0.51 0.03
N LYS A 67 8.57 -0.78 0.31
CA LYS A 67 9.89 -1.40 0.28
C LYS A 67 9.80 -2.73 -0.44
N LYS A 68 10.46 -2.86 -1.58
CA LYS A 68 10.52 -4.11 -2.34
C LYS A 68 11.95 -4.45 -2.67
N LYS A 69 12.30 -5.71 -2.46
CA LYS A 69 13.57 -6.30 -2.86
C LYS A 69 13.30 -7.30 -3.96
N ARG A 70 14.08 -7.24 -5.04
CA ARG A 70 14.02 -8.19 -6.15
C ARG A 70 15.43 -8.62 -6.52
N TRP A 71 15.57 -9.90 -6.83
CA TRP A 71 16.82 -10.48 -7.31
C TRP A 71 16.91 -10.26 -8.82
N PHE A 72 18.08 -9.83 -9.32
CA PHE A 72 18.48 -9.64 -10.72
C PHE A 72 17.75 -8.54 -11.49
N LYS A 73 16.44 -8.36 -11.29
CA LYS A 73 15.65 -7.32 -11.95
C LYS A 73 15.47 -6.12 -11.03
N LYS A 74 15.56 -4.91 -11.57
CA LYS A 74 15.17 -3.70 -10.86
C LYS A 74 13.66 -3.77 -10.54
N PRO A 75 13.25 -3.59 -9.27
CA PRO A 75 11.84 -3.47 -8.94
C PRO A 75 11.31 -2.13 -9.48
N GLU A 76 10.26 -2.19 -10.29
CA GLU A 76 9.62 -1.00 -10.84
C GLU A 76 8.59 -0.44 -9.84
N PHE A 77 8.42 0.87 -9.84
CA PHE A 77 7.38 1.56 -9.10
C PHE A 77 6.63 2.52 -10.02
N ILE A 78 5.34 2.70 -9.79
CA ILE A 78 4.52 3.59 -10.61
C ILE A 78 5.00 5.05 -10.52
N PRO A 79 4.83 5.84 -11.59
CA PRO A 79 5.14 7.26 -11.53
C PRO A 79 4.16 7.97 -10.59
N VAL A 80 4.70 8.54 -9.51
CA VAL A 80 3.97 9.33 -8.53
C VAL A 80 4.68 10.67 -8.36
N SER A 81 3.94 11.75 -8.56
CA SER A 81 4.41 13.12 -8.36
C SER A 81 3.58 13.78 -7.25
N GLN A 82 4.10 14.89 -6.73
CA GLN A 82 3.35 15.75 -5.81
C GLN A 82 2.04 16.20 -6.47
N GLY A 83 0.96 16.24 -5.68
CA GLY A 83 -0.38 16.62 -6.13
C GLY A 83 -1.22 15.48 -6.72
N HIS A 84 -0.62 14.33 -7.07
CA HIS A 84 -1.40 13.17 -7.55
C HIS A 84 -2.38 12.67 -6.49
N SER A 85 -3.56 12.27 -6.94
CA SER A 85 -4.56 11.59 -6.11
C SER A 85 -4.24 10.10 -6.06
N LEU A 86 -4.01 9.58 -4.87
CA LEU A 86 -3.57 8.21 -4.63
C LEU A 86 -4.58 7.47 -3.76
N LEU A 87 -4.76 6.19 -4.07
CA LEU A 87 -5.39 5.21 -3.21
C LEU A 87 -4.33 4.20 -2.78
N ILE A 88 -3.92 4.27 -1.53
CA ILE A 88 -2.89 3.41 -0.95
C ILE A 88 -3.57 2.35 -0.10
N GLN A 89 -3.28 1.09 -0.40
CA GLN A 89 -3.63 -0.04 0.45
C GLN A 89 -2.36 -0.55 1.10
N GLY A 90 -2.37 -0.66 2.42
CA GLY A 90 -1.18 -1.02 3.17
C GLY A 90 -1.48 -1.59 4.53
N LEU A 91 -0.39 -1.84 5.27
CA LEU A 91 -0.43 -2.42 6.60
C LEU A 91 0.05 -1.40 7.63
N LYS A 92 -0.74 -1.19 8.67
CA LYS A 92 -0.30 -0.49 9.89
C LYS A 92 0.92 -1.19 10.50
N PRO A 93 1.82 -0.45 11.15
CA PRO A 93 2.98 -1.05 11.79
C PRO A 93 2.57 -2.01 12.91
N ASP A 94 3.41 -3.01 13.15
CA ASP A 94 3.15 -4.03 14.16
C ASP A 94 3.58 -3.52 15.53
N TYR A 95 2.67 -2.90 16.27
CA TYR A 95 2.99 -2.38 17.60
C TYR A 95 3.32 -3.51 18.61
N SER A 96 2.90 -4.75 18.37
CA SER A 96 3.25 -5.91 19.23
C SER A 96 4.74 -6.27 19.15
N LYS A 97 5.39 -6.04 18.00
CA LYS A 97 6.84 -6.20 17.84
C LYS A 97 7.67 -5.14 18.57
N LYS A 98 7.04 -4.03 19.01
CA LYS A 98 7.65 -2.97 19.83
C LYS A 98 8.15 -3.52 21.18
N LYS A 99 7.31 -4.34 21.85
CA LYS A 99 7.64 -4.92 23.15
C LYS A 99 8.83 -5.90 23.09
N LYS A 100 8.98 -6.65 21.99
CA LYS A 100 10.02 -7.68 21.87
C LYS A 100 11.40 -7.18 21.45
N LYS A 101 11.52 -6.05 20.75
CA LYS A 101 12.80 -5.65 20.10
C LYS A 101 13.42 -4.32 20.55
N LYS A 102 12.88 -3.61 21.55
CA LYS A 102 13.36 -2.28 22.02
C LYS A 102 13.72 -1.28 20.87
N LYS A 103 13.12 -1.44 19.68
CA LYS A 103 13.38 -0.57 18.52
C LYS A 103 12.26 0.46 18.41
N LYS A 104 12.62 1.72 18.14
CA LYS A 104 11.66 2.78 17.82
C LYS A 104 10.87 2.37 16.57
N VAL A 105 9.59 2.05 16.73
CA VAL A 105 8.69 1.77 15.61
C VAL A 105 8.36 3.12 14.98
N LYS A 106 8.83 3.34 13.74
CA LYS A 106 8.42 4.52 12.98
C LYS A 106 6.97 4.33 12.56
N ASP A 107 6.17 5.38 12.73
CA ASP A 107 4.73 5.36 12.48
C ASP A 107 4.48 5.59 10.98
N TYR A 108 4.63 4.53 10.19
CA TYR A 108 4.38 4.55 8.75
C TYR A 108 3.53 3.35 8.33
N ILE A 109 2.70 3.57 7.32
CA ILE A 109 1.90 2.53 6.68
C ILE A 109 2.77 1.85 5.63
N SER A 110 2.96 0.54 5.75
CA SER A 110 3.68 -0.25 4.75
C SER A 110 2.80 -0.46 3.53
N ILE A 111 3.20 0.09 2.38
CA ILE A 111 2.45 0.01 1.14
C ILE A 111 2.46 -1.43 0.60
N MET A 112 1.28 -1.97 0.31
CA MET A 112 1.11 -3.22 -0.44
C MET A 112 0.73 -2.95 -1.89
N ASN A 113 -0.24 -2.07 -2.09
CA ASN A 113 -0.70 -1.65 -3.41
C ASN A 113 -0.91 -0.12 -3.43
N VAL A 114 -0.69 0.48 -4.59
CA VAL A 114 -0.97 1.90 -4.85
C VAL A 114 -1.67 2.00 -6.17
N MET A 115 -2.77 2.74 -6.18
CA MET A 115 -3.45 3.17 -7.40
C MET A 115 -3.31 4.67 -7.53
N ASN A 116 -2.79 5.13 -8.67
CA ASN A 116 -2.76 6.54 -9.00
C ASN A 116 -4.04 6.89 -9.77
N LEU A 117 -4.96 7.59 -9.10
CA LEU A 117 -6.25 7.98 -9.65
C LEU A 117 -6.13 9.12 -10.67
N THR A 118 -5.04 9.89 -10.65
CA THR A 118 -4.77 10.94 -11.63
C THR A 118 -4.35 10.35 -12.97
N ASN A 119 -3.39 9.41 -12.96
CA ASN A 119 -2.83 8.83 -14.18
C ASN A 119 -3.43 7.45 -14.53
N LYS A 120 -4.37 6.95 -13.72
CA LYS A 120 -5.01 5.62 -13.84
C LYS A 120 -4.00 4.47 -13.94
N ARG A 121 -2.89 4.57 -13.22
CA ARG A 121 -1.83 3.54 -13.17
C ARG A 121 -1.80 2.89 -11.80
N ASP A 122 -1.64 1.56 -11.80
CA ASP A 122 -1.66 0.75 -10.60
C ASP A 122 -0.33 0.01 -10.43
N LEU A 123 0.13 -0.10 -9.18
CA LEU A 123 1.41 -0.74 -8.84
C LEU A 123 1.34 -2.27 -8.99
N VAL A 124 0.23 -2.85 -8.55
CA VAL A 124 -0.10 -4.24 -8.81
C VAL A 124 -1.36 -4.23 -9.69
N PRO A 125 -1.26 -4.66 -10.97
CA PRO A 125 -2.44 -4.74 -11.81
C PRO A 125 -3.40 -5.75 -11.19
N VAL A 126 -4.63 -5.32 -10.95
CA VAL A 126 -5.68 -6.22 -10.48
C VAL A 126 -6.11 -7.05 -11.69
N GLU A 127 -5.83 -8.36 -11.69
CA GLU A 127 -6.34 -9.27 -12.72
C GLU A 127 -7.88 -9.15 -12.77
N GLY A 128 -8.42 -8.80 -13.94
CA GLY A 128 -9.85 -8.52 -14.15
C GLY A 128 -10.22 -7.05 -14.31
N GLY A 129 -9.24 -6.13 -14.36
CA GLY A 129 -9.47 -4.70 -14.57
C GLY A 129 -9.84 -3.96 -13.29
N GLN A 130 -9.74 -2.62 -13.33
CA GLN A 130 -10.09 -1.76 -12.20
C GLN A 130 -11.56 -2.00 -11.83
N LYS A 131 -11.82 -2.75 -10.74
CA LYS A 131 -13.15 -2.73 -10.11
C LYS A 131 -13.46 -1.27 -9.82
N LYS A 132 -14.40 -0.69 -10.58
CA LYS A 132 -14.85 0.70 -10.40
C LYS A 132 -15.08 0.90 -8.91
N ILE A 133 -14.24 1.74 -8.29
CA ILE A 133 -14.35 2.07 -6.87
C ILE A 133 -15.74 2.69 -6.72
N GLN A 134 -16.70 1.92 -6.23
CA GLN A 134 -18.02 2.45 -5.90
C GLN A 134 -17.78 3.44 -4.77
N ARG A 135 -17.81 4.73 -5.09
CA ARG A 135 -17.92 5.77 -4.08
C ARG A 135 -19.21 5.46 -3.32
N VAL A 136 -19.09 4.96 -2.10
CA VAL A 136 -20.22 4.83 -1.19
C VAL A 136 -20.80 6.24 -1.08
N ARG A 137 -21.94 6.48 -1.74
CA ARG A 137 -22.68 7.73 -1.59
C ARG A 137 -23.06 7.79 -0.12
N GLN A 138 -22.58 8.81 0.59
CA GLN A 138 -23.13 9.13 1.91
C GLN A 138 -24.61 9.38 1.72
N ASP A 139 -25.43 8.44 2.21
CA ASP A 139 -26.87 8.56 2.15
C ASP A 139 -27.27 9.73 3.06
N ARG A 140 -27.72 10.84 2.46
CA ARG A 140 -28.09 12.07 3.19
C ARG A 140 -29.45 11.94 3.89
N ARG A 141 -29.99 10.72 4.02
CA ARG A 141 -31.34 10.46 4.56
C ARG A 141 -31.39 10.32 6.08
N PHE A 142 -30.25 10.39 6.76
CA PHE A 142 -30.19 10.51 8.21
C PHE A 142 -29.57 11.86 8.56
N LYS A 143 -30.42 12.89 8.60
CA LYS A 143 -30.14 14.18 9.22
C LYS A 143 -31.33 14.54 10.09
#